data_AF-S7NVJ5-F1
#
_entry.id   AF-S7NVJ5-F1
#
_cell.length_a   1.000
_cell.length_b   1.000
_cell.length_c   1.000
_cell.angle_alpha   90.00
_cell.angle_beta   90.00
_cell.angle_gamma   90.00
#
_symmetry.space_group_name_H-M   'P 1'
#
loop_
_entity.id
_entity.type
_entity.pdbx_description
1 polymer ?
#
loop_
_entity_poly.entity_id
_entity_poly.type
_entity_poly.pdbx_seq_one_letter_code
_entity_poly.pdbx_strand_id
1 'polypeptide(L)'
;MAPKKESRRDKVPKWVHAVMRVAVRELEGSLPQPYADEIRGMCDVLGFSLADCILINLAYESTAFCTSIVAQDSKGHIYHGRNLDYPFGDFLRKMTMDVQFLKNGQTLSESENFEAAVDKLAKTPLIADVYYIVGGMSPREGVVITRNRRGPADIWPLDPLNGAWFRVETNYDHWKPAPARDDRRTPAIKALNATGQANLSLEALFQVLSVFPVYNNFTVYTTVMSAATPDKYMTRVRNLG
;
A
#
# COMPACT_ATOMS: atom_id res chain seq x y z
N MET A 1 3.03 42.40 17.48
CA MET A 1 4.23 41.55 17.35
C MET A 1 3.78 40.22 16.78
N ALA A 2 4.00 39.97 15.49
CA ALA A 2 3.57 38.72 14.84
C ALA A 2 4.47 37.56 15.27
N PRO A 3 3.94 36.35 15.53
CA PRO A 3 4.78 35.21 15.89
C PRO A 3 5.62 34.79 14.67
N LYS A 4 6.93 34.63 14.89
CA LYS A 4 7.87 34.12 13.89
C LYS A 4 7.39 32.74 13.43
N LYS A 5 7.17 32.57 12.12
CA LYS A 5 7.07 31.26 11.48
C LYS A 5 8.36 30.50 11.76
N GLU A 6 8.28 29.50 12.62
CA GLU A 6 9.35 28.55 12.85
C GLU A 6 9.61 27.82 11.53
N SER A 7 10.81 28.00 10.97
CA SER A 7 11.21 27.29 9.75
C SER A 7 11.20 25.80 10.09
N ARG A 8 10.42 25.01 9.33
CA ARG A 8 10.43 23.55 9.43
C ARG A 8 11.87 23.11 9.12
N ARG A 9 12.65 22.81 10.16
CA ARG A 9 13.98 22.19 10.05
C ARG A 9 13.88 20.96 9.14
N ASP A 10 14.88 20.76 8.28
CA ASP A 10 15.02 19.56 7.45
C ASP A 10 14.73 18.32 8.29
N LYS A 11 13.65 17.61 7.93
CA LYS A 11 13.20 16.42 8.66
C LYS A 11 14.13 15.23 8.41
N VAL A 12 14.93 15.31 7.35
CA VAL A 12 15.95 14.34 7.03
C VAL A 12 17.24 14.76 7.78
N PRO A 13 17.81 13.88 8.62
CA PRO A 13 19.05 14.20 9.31
C PRO A 13 20.17 14.58 8.34
N LYS A 14 20.98 15.59 8.68
CA LYS A 14 22.07 16.08 7.81
C LYS A 14 23.05 14.99 7.37
N TRP A 15 23.26 13.98 8.21
CA TRP A 15 24.12 12.84 7.89
C TRP A 15 23.54 11.98 6.75
N VAL A 16 22.21 11.87 6.64
CA VAL A 16 21.54 11.17 5.53
C VAL A 16 21.80 11.91 4.23
N HIS A 17 21.64 13.24 4.19
CA HIS A 17 21.99 14.03 3.01
C HIS A 17 23.48 13.92 2.64
N ALA A 18 24.38 13.86 3.63
CA ALA A 18 25.80 13.69 3.39
C ALA A 18 26.13 12.31 2.78
N VAL A 19 25.54 11.24 3.31
CA VAL A 19 25.68 9.88 2.78
C VAL A 19 25.08 9.79 1.38
N MET A 20 23.86 10.30 1.17
CA MET A 20 23.20 10.28 -0.14
C MET A 20 24.00 11.03 -1.19
N ARG A 21 24.61 12.19 -0.87
CA ARG A 21 25.47 12.89 -1.83
C ARG A 21 26.66 12.06 -2.32
N VAL A 22 27.19 11.17 -1.48
CA VAL A 22 28.30 10.27 -1.86
C VAL A 22 27.77 9.04 -2.59
N ALA A 23 26.68 8.46 -2.09
CA ALA A 23 26.12 7.20 -2.58
C ALA A 23 25.20 7.35 -3.80
N VAL A 24 24.74 8.58 -4.15
CA VAL A 24 23.68 8.78 -5.16
C VAL A 24 24.03 8.18 -6.52
N ARG A 25 25.28 8.28 -6.97
CA ARG A 25 25.70 7.73 -8.28
C ARG A 25 25.70 6.20 -8.29
N GLU A 26 26.11 5.59 -7.18
CA GLU A 26 26.11 4.14 -7.02
C GLU A 26 24.68 3.61 -6.85
N LEU A 27 23.87 4.30 -6.06
CA LEU A 27 22.44 4.03 -5.91
C LEU A 27 21.71 4.15 -7.24
N GLU A 28 21.93 5.23 -7.98
CA GLU A 28 21.38 5.43 -9.33
C GLU A 28 21.79 4.30 -10.28
N GLY A 29 23.08 3.91 -10.29
CA GLY A 29 23.56 2.79 -11.09
C GLY A 29 22.95 1.43 -10.72
N SER A 30 22.40 1.30 -9.51
CA SER A 30 21.69 0.11 -9.04
C SER A 30 20.19 0.14 -9.31
N LEU A 31 19.61 1.28 -9.68
CA LEU A 31 18.19 1.39 -9.99
C LEU A 31 17.90 0.73 -11.34
N PRO A 32 16.97 -0.24 -11.39
CA PRO A 32 16.60 -0.86 -12.67
C PRO A 32 15.87 0.14 -13.56
N GLN A 33 15.97 -0.06 -14.88
CA GLN A 33 15.13 0.65 -15.84
C GLN A 33 13.70 0.09 -15.85
N PRO A 34 12.67 0.91 -16.09
CA PRO A 34 12.72 2.33 -16.51
C PRO A 34 12.84 3.36 -15.37
N TYR A 35 12.90 2.92 -14.11
CA TYR A 35 12.76 3.81 -12.95
C TYR A 35 13.88 4.86 -12.83
N ALA A 36 15.11 4.51 -13.21
CA ALA A 36 16.21 5.46 -13.21
C ALA A 36 15.92 6.64 -14.15
N ASP A 37 15.40 6.38 -15.36
CA ASP A 37 15.09 7.42 -16.33
C ASP A 37 13.83 8.21 -15.95
N GLU A 38 12.83 7.56 -15.35
CA GLU A 38 11.64 8.25 -14.81
C GLU A 38 12.03 9.25 -13.70
N ILE A 39 12.90 8.83 -12.77
CA ILE A 39 13.37 9.69 -11.69
C ILE A 39 14.18 10.87 -12.26
N ARG A 40 15.09 10.63 -13.20
CA ARG A 40 15.87 11.69 -13.87
C ARG A 40 14.95 12.72 -14.54
N GLY A 41 13.98 12.26 -15.32
CA GLY A 41 13.04 13.14 -16.01
C GLY A 41 12.26 14.05 -15.05
N MET A 42 11.83 13.52 -13.90
CA MET A 42 11.20 14.34 -12.85
C MET A 42 12.16 15.36 -12.25
N CYS A 43 13.41 14.99 -11.97
CA CYS A 43 14.40 15.90 -11.42
C CYS A 43 14.68 17.08 -12.36
N ASP A 44 14.82 16.80 -13.66
CA ASP A 44 15.10 17.82 -14.67
C ASP A 44 13.96 18.85 -14.79
N VAL A 45 12.70 18.38 -14.74
CA VAL A 45 11.52 19.26 -14.83
C VAL A 45 11.30 20.06 -13.55
N LEU A 46 11.52 19.47 -12.38
CA LEU A 46 11.26 20.09 -11.07
C LEU A 46 12.44 20.92 -10.55
N GLY A 47 13.62 20.80 -11.17
CA GLY A 47 14.85 21.45 -10.72
C GLY A 47 15.40 20.87 -9.41
N PHE A 48 15.10 19.60 -9.12
CA PHE A 48 15.62 18.91 -7.93
C PHE A 48 16.91 18.16 -8.23
N SER A 49 17.73 17.96 -7.19
CA SER A 49 18.89 17.08 -7.33
C SER A 49 18.43 15.63 -7.42
N LEU A 50 19.14 14.80 -8.18
CA LEU A 50 18.89 13.37 -8.23
C LEU A 50 18.88 12.72 -6.84
N ALA A 51 19.76 13.18 -5.94
CA ALA A 51 19.83 12.67 -4.58
C ALA A 51 18.52 12.93 -3.80
N ASP A 52 17.93 14.12 -3.96
CA ASP A 52 16.66 14.46 -3.33
C ASP A 52 15.49 13.68 -3.94
N CYS A 53 15.48 13.49 -5.27
CA CYS A 53 14.46 12.68 -5.95
C CYS A 53 14.52 11.19 -5.56
N ILE A 54 15.72 10.61 -5.42
CA ILE A 54 15.87 9.23 -4.95
C ILE A 54 15.46 9.14 -3.48
N LEU A 55 15.90 10.10 -2.65
CA LEU A 55 15.59 10.12 -1.24
C LEU A 55 14.08 10.24 -0.98
N ILE A 56 13.36 11.05 -1.76
CA ILE A 56 11.91 11.17 -1.59
C ILE A 56 11.20 9.86 -1.96
N ASN A 57 11.63 9.17 -3.02
CA ASN A 57 11.08 7.85 -3.38
C ASN A 57 11.33 6.81 -2.27
N LEU A 58 12.53 6.81 -1.67
CA LEU A 58 12.86 5.90 -0.56
C LEU A 58 12.18 6.27 0.77
N ALA A 59 11.88 7.54 1.01
CA ALA A 59 11.24 7.98 2.25
C ALA A 59 9.83 7.38 2.41
N TYR A 60 9.07 7.29 1.31
CA TYR A 60 7.74 6.68 1.30
C TYR A 60 7.76 5.21 1.73
N GLU A 61 8.81 4.47 1.40
CA GLU A 61 8.96 3.04 1.73
C GLU A 61 9.08 2.75 3.23
N SER A 62 9.44 3.75 4.05
CA SER A 62 9.78 3.52 5.47
C SER A 62 8.78 4.08 6.48
N THR A 63 7.87 4.96 6.07
CA THR A 63 7.00 5.71 7.01
C THR A 63 5.51 5.58 6.73
N ALA A 64 5.11 4.78 5.74
CA ALA A 64 3.72 4.51 5.42
C ALA A 64 3.08 3.52 6.40
N PHE A 65 1.89 3.86 6.88
CA PHE A 65 1.00 2.95 7.61
C PHE A 65 -0.17 2.57 6.70
N CYS A 66 -0.73 1.38 6.88
CA CYS A 66 -1.77 0.85 6.00
C CYS A 66 -2.80 0.04 6.76
N THR A 67 -4.00 -0.08 6.21
CA THR A 67 -4.90 -1.20 6.49
C THR A 67 -5.37 -1.75 5.16
N SER A 68 -5.16 -3.03 4.91
CA SER A 68 -5.50 -3.71 3.66
C SER A 68 -6.36 -4.93 3.96
N ILE A 69 -7.36 -5.14 3.11
CA ILE A 69 -8.34 -6.21 3.23
C ILE A 69 -8.45 -6.91 1.89
N VAL A 70 -8.31 -8.23 1.88
CA VAL A 70 -8.73 -9.09 0.76
C VAL A 70 -9.82 -10.03 1.26
N ALA A 71 -10.92 -10.13 0.54
CA ALA A 71 -12.10 -10.85 0.98
C ALA A 71 -12.85 -11.50 -0.19
N GLN A 72 -13.59 -12.57 0.10
CA GLN A 72 -14.40 -13.29 -0.86
C GLN A 72 -15.88 -13.28 -0.44
N ASP A 73 -16.78 -12.96 -1.37
CA ASP A 73 -18.22 -13.02 -1.11
C ASP A 73 -18.75 -14.48 -1.11
N SER A 74 -20.05 -14.64 -0.89
CA SER A 74 -20.73 -15.95 -0.91
C SER A 74 -20.81 -16.59 -2.31
N LYS A 75 -20.54 -15.83 -3.37
CA LYS A 75 -20.53 -16.29 -4.77
C LYS A 75 -19.13 -16.63 -5.27
N GLY A 76 -18.10 -16.35 -4.47
CA GLY A 76 -16.71 -16.61 -4.82
C GLY A 76 -15.98 -15.44 -5.46
N HIS A 77 -16.58 -14.25 -5.55
CA HIS A 77 -15.92 -13.07 -6.09
C HIS A 77 -14.93 -12.48 -5.07
N ILE A 78 -13.78 -12.03 -5.57
CA ILE A 78 -12.72 -11.42 -4.76
C ILE A 78 -12.87 -9.90 -4.75
N TYR A 79 -12.78 -9.33 -3.55
CA TYR A 79 -12.78 -7.90 -3.29
C TYR A 79 -11.52 -7.51 -2.52
N HIS A 80 -10.91 -6.39 -2.89
CA HIS A 80 -9.70 -5.88 -2.26
C HIS A 80 -9.89 -4.40 -1.95
N GLY A 81 -9.62 -3.99 -0.72
CA GLY A 81 -9.62 -2.58 -0.34
C GLY A 81 -8.46 -2.22 0.56
N ARG A 82 -8.05 -0.96 0.55
CA ARG A 82 -7.01 -0.46 1.44
C ARG A 82 -7.15 1.01 1.82
N ASN A 83 -6.62 1.37 2.98
CA ASN A 83 -6.24 2.72 3.37
C ASN A 83 -4.72 2.87 3.27
N LEU A 84 -4.28 4.06 2.85
CA LEU A 84 -2.91 4.53 3.04
C LEU A 84 -2.90 5.68 4.04
N ASP A 85 -2.12 5.52 5.11
CA ASP A 85 -1.97 6.47 6.19
C ASP A 85 -0.56 7.07 6.15
N TYR A 86 -0.45 8.40 6.26
CA TYR A 86 0.82 9.11 6.29
C TYR A 86 0.80 10.32 7.23
N PRO A 87 1.85 10.55 8.05
CA PRO A 87 1.94 11.70 8.95
C PRO A 87 1.85 13.08 8.28
N PHE A 88 2.10 13.17 6.96
CA PHE A 88 2.05 14.41 6.18
C PHE A 88 0.92 14.42 5.15
N GLY A 89 -0.21 13.79 5.50
CA GLY A 89 -1.35 13.58 4.61
C GLY A 89 -1.85 14.84 3.88
N ASP A 90 -1.83 16.03 4.51
CA ASP A 90 -2.35 17.27 3.90
C ASP A 90 -1.70 17.62 2.55
N PHE A 91 -0.40 17.31 2.40
CA PHE A 91 0.31 17.54 1.15
C PHE A 91 0.04 16.40 0.16
N LEU A 92 0.08 15.15 0.63
CA LEU A 92 -0.10 13.96 -0.22
C LEU A 92 -1.51 13.86 -0.80
N ARG A 93 -2.54 14.28 -0.05
CA ARG A 93 -3.93 14.31 -0.51
C ARG A 93 -4.11 15.13 -1.78
N LYS A 94 -3.33 16.21 -1.95
CA LYS A 94 -3.39 17.10 -3.13
C LYS A 94 -2.65 16.55 -4.34
N MET A 95 -1.76 15.59 -4.14
CA MET A 95 -0.93 14.98 -5.18
C MET A 95 -1.33 13.54 -5.48
N THR A 96 -2.32 12.99 -4.77
CA THR A 96 -2.79 11.63 -5.01
C THR A 96 -3.49 11.58 -6.36
N MET A 97 -3.04 10.69 -7.23
CA MET A 97 -3.59 10.49 -8.56
C MET A 97 -3.71 9.00 -8.83
N ASP A 98 -4.81 8.59 -9.46
CA ASP A 98 -4.96 7.25 -10.00
C ASP A 98 -4.32 7.21 -11.39
N VAL A 99 -3.24 6.43 -11.52
CA VAL A 99 -2.54 6.23 -12.79
C VAL A 99 -2.57 4.73 -13.11
N GLN A 100 -3.19 4.37 -14.23
CA GLN A 100 -3.21 3.00 -14.74
C GLN A 100 -2.48 2.97 -16.08
N PHE A 101 -1.42 2.16 -16.16
CA PHE A 101 -0.74 1.91 -17.43
C PHE A 101 -1.51 0.85 -18.19
N LEU A 102 -1.98 1.20 -19.40
CA LEU A 102 -2.75 0.29 -20.25
C LEU A 102 -1.93 -0.10 -21.48
N LYS A 103 -1.93 -1.39 -21.81
CA LYS A 103 -1.42 -1.93 -23.08
C LYS A 103 -2.55 -2.71 -23.75
N ASN A 104 -2.93 -2.30 -24.97
CA ASN A 104 -4.06 -2.89 -25.71
C ASN A 104 -5.38 -2.91 -24.93
N GLY A 105 -5.65 -1.86 -24.14
CA GLY A 105 -6.86 -1.76 -23.32
C GLY A 105 -6.87 -2.61 -22.05
N GLN A 106 -5.79 -3.32 -21.74
CA GLN A 106 -5.62 -4.10 -20.51
C GLN A 106 -4.58 -3.44 -19.60
N THR A 107 -4.74 -3.55 -18.27
CA THR A 107 -3.74 -3.07 -17.31
C THR A 107 -2.42 -3.80 -17.54
N LEU A 108 -1.33 -3.05 -17.69
CA LEU A 108 0.00 -3.60 -17.88
C LEU A 108 0.43 -4.33 -16.61
N SER A 109 0.68 -5.64 -16.72
CA SER A 109 1.19 -6.49 -15.66
C SER A 109 2.35 -7.31 -16.19
N GLU A 110 3.40 -7.45 -15.38
CA GLU A 110 4.52 -8.35 -15.66
C GLU A 110 4.25 -9.81 -15.25
N SER A 111 3.11 -10.06 -14.61
CA SER A 111 2.65 -11.39 -14.19
C SER A 111 1.33 -11.73 -14.90
N GLU A 112 1.25 -12.92 -15.46
CA GLU A 112 0.13 -13.36 -16.32
C GLU A 112 -1.14 -13.72 -15.53
N ASN A 113 -0.99 -14.16 -14.27
CA ASN A 113 -2.08 -14.59 -13.41
C ASN A 113 -1.75 -14.40 -11.92
N PHE A 114 -2.71 -14.74 -11.06
CA PHE A 114 -2.60 -14.61 -9.61
C PHE A 114 -1.41 -15.40 -9.05
N GLU A 115 -1.24 -16.67 -9.44
CA GLU A 115 -0.17 -17.52 -8.93
C GLU A 115 1.21 -16.98 -9.32
N ALA A 116 1.39 -16.55 -10.57
CA ALA A 116 2.64 -15.96 -11.04
C ALA A 116 2.96 -14.65 -10.31
N ALA A 117 1.94 -13.83 -10.01
CA ALA A 117 2.11 -12.60 -9.23
C ALA A 117 2.52 -12.92 -7.78
N VAL A 118 1.85 -13.89 -7.14
CA VAL A 118 2.18 -14.34 -5.78
C VAL A 118 3.59 -14.90 -5.72
N ASP A 119 4.00 -15.74 -6.68
CA ASP A 119 5.35 -16.32 -6.71
C ASP A 119 6.43 -15.24 -6.84
N LYS A 120 6.22 -14.30 -7.76
CA LYS A 120 7.13 -13.16 -7.97
C LYS A 120 7.24 -12.30 -6.73
N LEU A 121 6.11 -11.94 -6.12
CA LEU A 121 6.05 -11.13 -4.90
C LEU A 121 6.58 -11.86 -3.68
N ALA A 122 6.55 -13.20 -3.65
CA ALA A 122 7.11 -14.00 -2.57
C ALA A 122 8.64 -14.14 -2.66
N LYS A 123 9.20 -14.21 -3.87
CA LYS A 123 10.59 -14.62 -4.09
C LYS A 123 11.56 -13.51 -4.50
N THR A 124 11.07 -12.42 -5.09
CA THR A 124 11.95 -11.31 -5.53
C THR A 124 12.69 -10.71 -4.32
N PRO A 125 14.03 -10.57 -4.33
CA PRO A 125 14.77 -9.93 -3.24
C PRO A 125 14.29 -8.49 -2.99
N LEU A 126 14.24 -8.08 -1.73
CA LEU A 126 13.75 -6.76 -1.32
C LEU A 126 14.78 -5.99 -0.51
N ILE A 127 14.69 -4.67 -0.57
CA ILE A 127 15.50 -3.75 0.25
C ILE A 127 14.98 -3.60 1.69
N ALA A 128 13.72 -3.95 1.93
CA ALA A 128 13.02 -3.84 3.22
C ALA A 128 11.99 -4.97 3.40
N ASP A 129 11.53 -5.12 4.64
CA ASP A 129 10.45 -6.06 5.00
C ASP A 129 9.10 -5.41 4.68
N VAL A 130 8.11 -6.19 4.23
CA VAL A 130 6.82 -5.66 3.76
C VAL A 130 5.72 -6.72 3.85
N TYR A 131 4.46 -6.30 3.79
CA TYR A 131 3.32 -7.18 3.60
C TYR A 131 2.70 -6.93 2.22
N TYR A 132 2.63 -7.96 1.37
CA TYR A 132 1.87 -7.87 0.12
C TYR A 132 0.48 -8.47 0.32
N ILE A 133 -0.54 -7.75 -0.12
CA ILE A 133 -1.91 -8.24 -0.13
C ILE A 133 -2.30 -8.36 -1.59
N VAL A 134 -2.71 -9.55 -2.02
CA VAL A 134 -3.00 -9.85 -3.42
C VAL A 134 -4.39 -10.46 -3.51
N GLY A 135 -5.19 -9.98 -4.45
CA GLY A 135 -6.51 -10.54 -4.79
C GLY A 135 -6.56 -10.82 -6.28
N GLY A 136 -6.99 -12.02 -6.66
CA GLY A 136 -7.16 -12.47 -8.03
C GLY A 136 -8.60 -12.32 -8.54
N MET A 137 -8.96 -13.17 -9.50
CA MET A 137 -10.26 -13.17 -10.17
C MET A 137 -11.14 -14.36 -9.78
N SER A 138 -10.52 -15.45 -9.30
CA SER A 138 -11.21 -16.71 -8.99
C SER A 138 -11.45 -16.90 -7.49
N PRO A 139 -12.40 -17.76 -7.08
CA PRO A 139 -12.59 -18.09 -5.68
C PRO A 139 -11.29 -18.58 -5.03
N ARG A 140 -11.03 -18.12 -3.81
CA ARG A 140 -9.85 -18.37 -2.96
C ARG A 140 -8.57 -17.67 -3.42
N GLU A 141 -8.57 -16.94 -4.53
CA GLU A 141 -7.42 -16.13 -4.96
C GLU A 141 -7.34 -14.84 -4.11
N GLY A 142 -6.98 -14.98 -2.84
CA GLY A 142 -6.68 -13.87 -1.96
C GLY A 142 -5.63 -14.29 -0.96
N VAL A 143 -4.59 -13.48 -0.75
CA VAL A 143 -3.46 -13.84 0.10
C VAL A 143 -2.80 -12.62 0.73
N VAL A 144 -2.30 -12.80 1.95
CA VAL A 144 -1.33 -11.90 2.58
C VAL A 144 0.03 -12.60 2.59
N ILE A 145 1.06 -11.97 2.04
CA ILE A 145 2.44 -12.46 2.02
C ILE A 145 3.24 -11.59 2.97
N THR A 146 3.71 -12.17 4.08
CA THR A 146 4.63 -11.49 5.00
C THR A 146 6.05 -11.70 4.49
N ARG A 147 6.75 -10.62 4.10
CA ARG A 147 8.07 -10.66 3.47
C ARG A 147 9.15 -10.11 4.37
N ASN A 148 10.29 -10.78 4.35
CA ASN A 148 11.58 -10.17 4.66
C ASN A 148 12.42 -10.02 3.38
N ARG A 149 13.58 -9.36 3.52
CA ARG A 149 14.53 -9.13 2.42
C ARG A 149 14.92 -10.37 1.61
N ARG A 150 14.89 -11.56 2.23
CA ARG A 150 15.36 -12.83 1.63
C ARG A 150 14.23 -13.69 1.06
N GLY A 151 12.99 -13.53 1.52
CA GLY A 151 11.87 -14.36 1.09
C GLY A 151 10.63 -14.19 1.95
N PRO A 152 9.64 -15.08 1.83
CA PRO A 152 8.41 -15.03 2.62
C PRO A 152 8.67 -15.60 4.01
N ALA A 153 8.34 -14.83 5.04
CA ALA A 153 8.23 -15.33 6.40
C ALA A 153 6.93 -16.13 6.59
N ASP A 154 5.86 -15.75 5.87
CA ASP A 154 4.58 -16.45 5.87
C ASP A 154 3.76 -16.14 4.60
N ILE A 155 2.90 -17.08 4.19
CA ILE A 155 1.93 -16.93 3.11
C ILE A 155 0.56 -17.33 3.66
N TRP A 156 -0.34 -16.36 3.80
CA TRP A 156 -1.62 -16.50 4.49
C TRP A 156 -2.80 -16.35 3.51
N PRO A 157 -3.22 -17.44 2.83
CA PRO A 157 -4.29 -17.40 1.83
C PRO A 157 -5.66 -17.30 2.49
N LEU A 158 -6.67 -16.89 1.73
CA LEU A 158 -8.08 -17.07 2.10
C LEU A 158 -8.39 -18.56 2.30
N ASP A 159 -9.26 -18.85 3.26
CA ASP A 159 -9.72 -20.21 3.53
C ASP A 159 -11.21 -20.22 3.86
N PRO A 160 -12.08 -19.92 2.86
CA PRO A 160 -13.51 -19.81 3.07
C PRO A 160 -14.16 -21.14 3.50
N LEU A 161 -13.52 -22.29 3.23
CA LEU A 161 -14.01 -23.60 3.67
C LEU A 161 -13.94 -23.76 5.19
N ASN A 162 -12.96 -23.10 5.83
CA ASN A 162 -12.82 -23.03 7.29
C ASN A 162 -13.31 -21.68 7.86
N GLY A 163 -14.19 -20.97 7.13
CA GLY A 163 -14.81 -19.72 7.57
C GLY A 163 -13.94 -18.47 7.44
N ALA A 164 -12.68 -18.58 6.97
CA ALA A 164 -11.79 -17.45 6.76
C ALA A 164 -11.97 -16.82 5.37
N TRP A 165 -13.13 -16.21 5.15
CA TRP A 165 -13.50 -15.54 3.89
C TRP A 165 -12.88 -14.15 3.71
N PHE A 166 -12.09 -13.65 4.67
CA PHE A 166 -11.29 -12.44 4.53
C PHE A 166 -9.93 -12.58 5.23
N ARG A 167 -8.97 -11.76 4.81
CA ARG A 167 -7.73 -11.47 5.53
C ARG A 167 -7.61 -9.96 5.74
N VAL A 168 -7.13 -9.57 6.92
CA VAL A 168 -6.87 -8.17 7.30
C VAL A 168 -5.39 -8.06 7.66
N GLU A 169 -4.68 -7.19 6.96
CA GLU A 169 -3.29 -6.85 7.27
C GLU A 169 -3.15 -5.34 7.49
N THR A 170 -2.32 -4.95 8.45
CA THR A 170 -2.03 -3.56 8.77
C THR A 170 -0.54 -3.32 8.67
N ASN A 171 0.20 -3.41 9.78
CA ASN A 171 1.64 -3.16 9.86
C ASN A 171 2.35 -4.07 10.86
N TYR A 172 1.76 -5.21 11.23
CA TYR A 172 2.33 -6.12 12.22
C TYR A 172 1.96 -7.56 11.89
N ASP A 173 2.85 -8.52 12.18
CA ASP A 173 2.61 -9.94 11.88
C ASP A 173 1.24 -10.44 12.37
N HIS A 174 0.56 -11.24 11.55
CA HIS A 174 -0.78 -11.75 11.88
C HIS A 174 -0.80 -12.75 13.04
N TRP A 175 0.29 -13.49 13.24
CA TRP A 175 0.46 -14.42 14.36
C TRP A 175 0.87 -13.74 15.67
N LYS A 176 1.03 -12.41 15.68
CA LYS A 176 1.29 -11.62 16.88
C LYS A 176 0.07 -10.77 17.24
N PRO A 177 -0.12 -10.46 18.54
CA PRO A 177 -1.15 -9.52 18.94
C PRO A 177 -0.89 -8.14 18.33
N ALA A 178 -1.96 -7.45 17.97
CA ALA A 178 -1.89 -6.05 17.57
C ALA A 178 -1.29 -5.21 18.73
N PRO A 179 -0.38 -4.26 18.45
CA PRO A 179 0.12 -3.35 19.46
C PRO A 179 -1.03 -2.53 20.06
N ALA A 180 -1.12 -2.44 21.39
CA ALA A 180 -2.22 -1.73 22.07
C ALA A 180 -2.34 -0.24 21.69
N ARG A 181 -1.26 0.39 21.22
CA ARG A 181 -1.24 1.79 20.76
C ARG A 181 -1.68 1.98 19.31
N ASP A 182 -1.77 0.91 18.52
CA ASP A 182 -2.17 0.92 17.10
C ASP A 182 -2.93 -0.37 16.73
N ASP A 183 -4.08 -0.60 17.36
CA ASP A 183 -4.95 -1.72 17.00
C ASP A 183 -6.01 -1.31 15.97
N ARG A 184 -5.59 -1.26 14.70
CA ARG A 184 -6.48 -1.13 13.53
C ARG A 184 -7.02 -2.47 13.03
N ARG A 185 -6.33 -3.59 13.30
CA ARG A 185 -6.76 -4.93 12.88
C ARG A 185 -8.07 -5.34 13.56
N THR A 186 -8.17 -5.24 14.88
CA THR A 186 -9.37 -5.70 15.61
C THR A 186 -10.65 -4.98 15.17
N PRO A 187 -10.66 -3.63 15.01
CA PRO A 187 -11.85 -2.93 14.54
C PRO A 187 -12.23 -3.26 13.09
N ALA A 188 -11.26 -3.47 12.20
CA ALA A 188 -11.51 -3.91 10.83
C ALA A 188 -12.15 -5.31 10.79
N ILE A 189 -11.62 -6.27 11.55
CA ILE A 189 -12.18 -7.62 11.67
C ILE A 189 -13.59 -7.58 12.23
N LYS A 190 -13.82 -6.78 13.28
CA LYS A 190 -15.15 -6.60 13.88
C LYS A 190 -16.15 -6.04 12.87
N ALA A 191 -15.75 -5.05 12.08
CA ALA A 191 -16.59 -4.46 11.06
C ALA A 191 -16.91 -5.46 9.92
N LEU A 192 -15.93 -6.24 9.45
CA LEU A 192 -16.14 -7.30 8.45
C LEU A 192 -17.11 -8.38 8.97
N ASN A 193 -16.94 -8.81 10.22
CA ASN A 193 -17.85 -9.77 10.84
C ASN A 193 -19.28 -9.23 10.96
N ALA A 194 -19.44 -7.93 11.27
CA ALA A 194 -20.75 -7.30 11.33
C ALA A 194 -21.39 -7.10 9.94
N THR A 195 -20.59 -6.79 8.91
CA THR A 195 -21.03 -6.75 7.52
C THR A 195 -21.52 -8.14 7.06
N GLY A 196 -20.74 -9.18 7.36
CA GLY A 196 -21.01 -10.55 6.96
C GLY A 196 -20.73 -10.82 5.48
N GLN A 197 -20.34 -12.07 5.17
CA GLN A 197 -19.92 -12.48 3.84
C GLN A 197 -20.98 -12.25 2.75
N ALA A 198 -22.26 -12.42 3.10
CA ALA A 198 -23.38 -12.27 2.17
C ALA A 198 -23.60 -10.82 1.68
N ASN A 199 -23.11 -9.83 2.45
CA ASN A 199 -23.26 -8.40 2.13
C ASN A 199 -21.95 -7.78 1.63
N LEU A 200 -20.92 -8.59 1.36
CA LEU A 200 -19.64 -8.08 0.89
C LEU A 200 -19.78 -7.44 -0.50
N SER A 201 -19.25 -6.23 -0.63
CA SER A 201 -19.17 -5.47 -1.87
C SER A 201 -18.03 -4.46 -1.78
N LEU A 202 -17.68 -3.81 -2.90
CA LEU A 202 -16.71 -2.70 -2.89
C LEU A 202 -17.16 -1.55 -1.98
N GLU A 203 -18.46 -1.26 -1.96
CA GLU A 203 -19.03 -0.24 -1.08
C GLU A 203 -18.94 -0.67 0.39
N ALA A 204 -19.28 -1.92 0.70
CA ALA A 204 -19.16 -2.44 2.05
C ALA A 204 -17.70 -2.40 2.56
N LEU A 205 -16.72 -2.76 1.71
CA LEU A 205 -15.30 -2.61 2.05
C LEU A 205 -14.91 -1.15 2.29
N PHE A 206 -15.42 -0.22 1.48
CA PHE A 206 -15.18 1.21 1.70
C PHE A 206 -15.74 1.67 3.06
N GLN A 207 -16.91 1.17 3.46
CA GLN A 207 -17.48 1.47 4.77
C GLN A 207 -16.66 0.87 5.91
N VAL A 208 -16.20 -0.38 5.80
CA VAL A 208 -15.28 -1.00 6.77
C VAL A 208 -14.00 -0.16 6.91
N LEU A 209 -13.42 0.27 5.80
CA LEU A 209 -12.23 1.14 5.77
C LEU A 209 -12.50 2.58 6.23
N SER A 210 -13.75 2.92 6.54
CA SER A 210 -14.18 4.21 7.08
C SER A 210 -14.44 4.18 8.59
N VAL A 211 -14.29 3.02 9.24
CA VAL A 211 -14.48 2.86 10.69
C VAL A 211 -13.25 3.36 11.45
N PHE A 212 -13.43 4.17 12.49
CA PHE A 212 -12.33 4.54 13.38
C PHE A 212 -11.88 3.31 14.22
N PRO A 213 -10.57 3.05 14.41
CA PRO A 213 -9.39 3.81 13.97
C PRO A 213 -8.79 3.36 12.62
N VAL A 214 -9.44 2.45 11.88
CA VAL A 214 -9.02 2.03 10.53
C VAL A 214 -8.93 3.24 9.60
N TYR A 215 -9.95 4.09 9.67
CA TYR A 215 -9.90 5.47 9.20
C TYR A 215 -9.45 6.39 10.33
N ASN A 216 -8.40 7.16 10.09
CA ASN A 216 -7.81 8.04 11.10
C ASN A 216 -7.27 9.33 10.47
N ASN A 217 -6.70 10.20 11.29
CA ASN A 217 -6.27 11.53 10.86
C ASN A 217 -5.10 11.50 9.86
N PHE A 218 -4.37 10.38 9.79
CA PHE A 218 -3.28 10.18 8.87
C PHE A 218 -3.74 9.59 7.54
N THR A 219 -4.97 9.09 7.43
CA THR A 219 -5.47 8.50 6.19
C THR A 219 -5.48 9.55 5.07
N VAL A 220 -4.76 9.22 3.99
CA VAL A 220 -4.59 10.04 2.79
C VAL A 220 -5.66 9.68 1.77
N TYR A 221 -5.80 8.40 1.48
CA TYR A 221 -6.79 7.89 0.54
C TYR A 221 -7.28 6.50 0.93
N THR A 222 -8.41 6.11 0.35
CA THR A 222 -8.95 4.75 0.37
C THR A 222 -9.16 4.27 -1.04
N THR A 223 -8.67 3.08 -1.34
CA THR A 223 -8.87 2.42 -2.64
C THR A 223 -9.68 1.15 -2.43
N VAL A 224 -10.65 0.90 -3.30
CA VAL A 224 -11.36 -0.38 -3.41
C VAL A 224 -11.31 -0.86 -4.86
N MET A 225 -11.12 -2.15 -5.05
CA MET A 225 -10.86 -2.76 -6.35
C MET A 225 -11.22 -4.24 -6.37
N SER A 226 -11.44 -4.77 -7.57
CA SER A 226 -11.58 -6.20 -7.85
C SER A 226 -11.01 -6.46 -9.24
N ALA A 227 -10.11 -7.43 -9.37
CA ALA A 227 -9.49 -7.76 -10.66
C ALA A 227 -10.51 -8.27 -11.68
N ALA A 228 -11.61 -8.88 -11.21
CA ALA A 228 -12.70 -9.35 -12.06
C ALA A 228 -13.58 -8.22 -12.62
N THR A 229 -13.56 -7.02 -12.02
CA THR A 229 -14.29 -5.83 -12.48
C THR A 229 -13.38 -4.60 -12.43
N PRO A 230 -12.36 -4.52 -13.31
CA PRO A 230 -11.32 -3.49 -13.24
C PRO A 230 -11.87 -2.06 -13.48
N ASP A 231 -12.99 -1.95 -14.18
CA ASP A 231 -13.75 -0.70 -14.41
C ASP A 231 -14.29 -0.08 -13.10
N LYS A 232 -14.40 -0.88 -12.03
CA LYS A 232 -14.86 -0.43 -10.71
C LYS A 232 -13.72 -0.05 -9.77
N TYR A 233 -12.47 -0.02 -10.26
CA TYR A 233 -11.35 0.51 -9.48
C TYR A 233 -11.66 1.95 -9.06
N MET A 234 -11.54 2.25 -7.77
CA MET A 234 -11.82 3.57 -7.25
C MET A 234 -10.88 3.91 -6.10
N THR A 235 -10.16 5.02 -6.22
CA THR A 235 -9.52 5.70 -5.09
C THR A 235 -10.31 6.95 -4.71
N ARG A 236 -10.50 7.17 -3.41
CA ARG A 236 -11.02 8.43 -2.86
C ARG A 236 -10.01 9.01 -1.89
N VAL A 237 -9.56 10.23 -2.17
CA VAL A 237 -8.81 11.05 -1.20
C VAL A 237 -9.70 11.26 0.03
N ARG A 238 -9.15 11.02 1.21
CA ARG A 238 -9.86 11.10 2.48
C ARG A 238 -9.48 12.38 3.19
N ASN A 239 -10.41 13.33 3.24
CA ASN A 239 -10.27 14.54 4.03
C ASN A 239 -11.02 14.35 5.35
N LEU A 240 -10.38 14.73 6.46
CA LEU A 240 -11.12 15.04 7.67
C LEU A 240 -11.92 16.32 7.36
N GLY A 241 -13.24 16.25 7.46
CA GLY A 241 -14.07 17.45 7.49
C GLY A 241 -13.80 18.29 8.74
#